data_AF-A0A8B6GVA7-F1
#
_entry.id   AF-A0A8B6GVA7-F1
#
_cell.length_a   1.000
_cell.length_b   1.000
_cell.length_c   1.000
_cell.angle_alpha   90.00
_cell.angle_beta   90.00
_cell.angle_gamma   90.00
#
_symmetry.space_group_name_H-M   'P 1'
#
loop_
_entity.id
_entity.type
_entity.pdbx_description
1 polymer ?
#
loop_
_entity_poly.entity_id
_entity_poly.type
_entity_poly.pdbx_seq_one_letter_code
_entity_poly.pdbx_strand_id
1 'polypeptide(L)'
;MARVPPPPIHAINRGLMFEGCLSMISGFFGAGHATSTYGGHIGSIGITKVASRLVFGLFPCILILFAIIGKLAAVFITIPYPVLGGVQIIGFGMFIGLVMSNLQYIDIHSTRNLAIIGISTLLGLMLPFWAKGNADAIDTGSPGFDSFIRVVLSNPSLVGGVSACFLDNTVPGTKKERGLLAWGQAATGAADKSVSPDYEEGYEIYEIQSWSARVNNLSFTKYIPFFPKYDIKHLRCTCCKKNNKYEP
;
A
#
# COMPACT_ATOMS: atom_id res chain seq x y z
N MET A 1 4.34 1.93 -13.45
CA MET A 1 4.55 2.38 -12.05
C MET A 1 5.80 3.21 -12.00
N ALA A 2 5.92 4.14 -11.04
CA ALA A 2 7.15 4.89 -10.86
C ALA A 2 8.31 3.88 -10.83
N ARG A 3 9.22 3.96 -11.81
CA ARG A 3 10.36 3.05 -12.02
C ARG A 3 11.43 3.34 -10.96
N VAL A 4 11.01 3.21 -9.70
CA VAL A 4 11.76 3.55 -8.50
C VAL A 4 12.22 2.23 -7.88
N PRO A 5 13.47 2.15 -7.37
CA PRO A 5 13.95 0.95 -6.71
C PRO A 5 13.03 0.55 -5.54
N PRO A 6 12.91 -0.75 -5.25
CA PRO A 6 12.08 -1.22 -4.15
C PRO A 6 12.54 -0.60 -2.83
N PRO A 7 11.61 -0.15 -1.96
CA PRO A 7 11.96 0.44 -0.69
C PRO A 7 12.61 -0.61 0.22
N PRO A 8 13.54 -0.20 1.10
CA PRO A 8 14.15 -1.12 2.04
C PRO A 8 13.12 -1.68 3.04
N ILE A 9 13.35 -2.91 3.51
CA ILE A 9 12.45 -3.64 4.42
C ILE A 9 12.10 -2.83 5.68
N HIS A 10 13.06 -2.06 6.21
CA HIS A 10 12.81 -1.24 7.39
C HIS A 10 11.83 -0.10 7.13
N ALA A 11 11.80 0.47 5.92
CA ALA A 11 10.86 1.52 5.55
C ALA A 11 9.44 0.95 5.39
N ILE A 12 9.34 -0.25 4.82
CA ILE A 12 8.09 -1.01 4.72
C ILE A 12 7.54 -1.30 6.12
N ASN A 13 8.35 -1.86 7.01
CA ASN A 13 7.95 -2.19 8.38
C ASN A 13 7.50 -0.94 9.15
N ARG A 14 8.20 0.18 9.01
CA ARG A 14 7.81 1.47 9.61
C ARG A 14 6.50 1.98 9.03
N GLY A 15 6.34 1.97 7.71
CA GLY A 15 5.11 2.39 7.03
C GLY A 15 3.90 1.59 7.51
N LEU A 16 4.02 0.27 7.58
CA LEU A 16 2.96 -0.61 8.08
C LEU A 16 2.60 -0.33 9.55
N MET A 17 3.59 -0.05 10.39
CA MET A 17 3.35 0.34 11.79
C MET A 17 2.55 1.64 11.87
N PHE A 18 2.94 2.67 11.12
CA PHE A 18 2.22 3.95 11.08
C PHE A 18 0.80 3.79 10.52
N GLU A 19 0.59 2.99 9.48
CA GLU A 19 -0.73 2.71 8.92
C GLU A 19 -1.66 2.04 9.96
N GLY A 20 -1.14 1.09 10.74
CA GLY A 20 -1.87 0.46 11.85
C GLY A 20 -2.18 1.44 12.99
N CYS A 21 -1.19 2.20 13.46
CA CYS A 21 -1.37 3.19 14.53
C CYS A 21 -2.37 4.29 14.13
N LEU A 22 -2.28 4.81 12.91
CA LEU A 22 -3.21 5.83 12.41
C LEU A 22 -4.62 5.26 12.21
N SER A 23 -4.76 3.99 11.85
CA SER A 23 -6.06 3.31 11.80
C SER A 23 -6.70 3.21 13.19
N MET A 24 -5.91 2.93 14.23
CA MET A 24 -6.42 2.93 15.61
C MET A 24 -6.87 4.33 16.04
N ILE A 25 -6.10 5.37 15.70
CA ILE A 25 -6.46 6.76 15.97
C ILE A 25 -7.75 7.13 15.21
N SER A 26 -7.85 6.79 13.93
CA SER A 26 -9.06 6.98 13.10
C SER A 26 -10.30 6.34 13.74
N GLY A 27 -10.18 5.11 14.23
CA GLY A 27 -11.24 4.43 14.98
C GLY A 27 -11.61 5.15 16.27
N PHE A 28 -10.62 5.62 17.04
CA PHE A 28 -10.83 6.37 18.28
C PHE A 28 -11.57 7.70 18.06
N PHE A 29 -11.27 8.40 16.96
CA PHE A 29 -11.96 9.63 16.56
C PHE A 29 -13.33 9.38 15.88
N GLY A 30 -13.77 8.12 15.75
CA GLY A 30 -15.12 7.78 15.29
C GLY A 30 -15.29 7.71 13.77
N ALA A 31 -14.21 7.68 12.98
CA ALA A 31 -14.29 7.58 11.53
C ALA A 31 -14.85 6.22 11.03
N GLY A 32 -14.83 5.18 11.88
CA GLY A 32 -15.43 3.87 11.58
C GLY A 32 -14.75 3.08 10.45
N HIS A 33 -13.62 3.57 9.92
CA HIS A 33 -12.85 2.90 8.87
C HIS A 33 -11.33 2.93 9.17
N ALA A 34 -10.64 1.87 8.76
CA ALA A 34 -9.19 1.81 8.78
C ALA A 34 -8.60 2.77 7.72
N THR A 35 -7.40 3.26 7.96
CA THR A 35 -6.66 4.08 6.99
C THR A 35 -5.74 3.17 6.21
N SER A 36 -5.63 3.37 4.89
CA SER A 36 -4.66 2.65 4.08
C SER A 36 -4.03 3.53 3.03
N THR A 37 -2.84 3.15 2.58
CA THR A 37 -2.10 3.87 1.53
C THR A 37 -2.84 3.78 0.20
N TYR A 38 -3.27 4.92 -0.34
CA TYR A 38 -4.00 4.95 -1.61
C TYR A 38 -3.05 4.86 -2.82
N GLY A 39 -3.16 3.76 -3.58
CA GLY A 39 -2.33 3.49 -4.76
C GLY A 39 -2.42 4.57 -5.85
N GLY A 40 -3.54 5.30 -5.94
CA GLY A 40 -3.67 6.42 -6.88
C GLY A 40 -2.72 7.59 -6.58
N HIS A 41 -2.38 7.84 -5.30
CA HIS A 41 -1.38 8.85 -4.95
C HIS A 41 0.02 8.41 -5.41
N ILE A 42 0.36 7.12 -5.26
CA ILE A 42 1.61 6.54 -5.77
C ILE A 42 1.67 6.68 -7.31
N GLY A 43 0.55 6.43 -7.99
CA GLY A 43 0.42 6.62 -9.43
C GLY A 43 0.68 8.06 -9.87
N SER A 44 0.13 9.04 -9.14
CA SER A 44 0.32 10.46 -9.45
C SER A 44 1.78 10.90 -9.36
N ILE A 45 2.56 10.41 -8.38
CA ILE A 45 4.02 10.67 -8.29
C ILE A 45 4.74 10.17 -9.55
N GLY A 46 4.32 9.03 -10.09
CA GLY A 46 4.86 8.49 -11.34
C GLY A 46 4.68 9.43 -12.54
N ILE A 47 3.58 10.18 -12.57
CA ILE A 47 3.22 11.13 -13.64
C ILE A 47 3.84 12.50 -13.38
N THR A 48 3.64 13.07 -12.19
CA THR A 48 4.09 14.43 -11.84
C THR A 48 5.59 14.50 -11.58
N LYS A 49 6.25 13.36 -11.30
CA LYS A 49 7.67 13.27 -10.93
C LYS A 49 8.04 14.09 -9.69
N VAL A 50 7.07 14.43 -8.85
CA VAL A 50 7.29 15.17 -7.60
C VAL A 50 7.19 14.21 -6.41
N ALA A 51 8.33 13.84 -5.83
CA ALA A 51 8.43 13.01 -4.63
C ALA A 51 9.04 13.79 -3.45
N SER A 52 8.56 15.02 -3.22
CA SER A 52 9.12 15.92 -2.19
C SER A 52 8.52 15.68 -0.80
N ARG A 53 9.37 15.51 0.22
CA ARG A 53 8.92 15.33 1.62
C ARG A 53 8.12 16.52 2.16
N LEU A 54 8.43 17.74 1.70
CA LEU A 54 7.71 18.95 2.10
C LEU A 54 6.25 18.90 1.64
N VAL A 55 6.00 18.38 0.44
CA VAL A 55 4.64 18.22 -0.09
C VAL A 55 3.86 17.24 0.78
N PHE A 56 4.44 16.08 1.10
CA PHE A 56 3.79 15.08 1.96
C PHE A 56 3.60 15.55 3.41
N GLY A 57 4.43 16.46 3.91
CA GLY A 57 4.25 17.05 5.24
C GLY A 57 3.19 18.15 5.27
N LEU A 58 3.13 19.03 4.26
CA LEU A 58 2.19 20.15 4.21
C LEU A 58 0.78 19.74 3.77
N PHE A 59 0.67 18.75 2.88
CA PHE A 59 -0.61 18.26 2.37
C PHE A 59 -1.61 17.86 3.47
N PRO A 60 -1.27 17.00 4.46
CA PRO A 60 -2.21 16.66 5.53
C PRO A 60 -2.57 17.85 6.41
N CYS A 61 -1.65 18.81 6.64
CA CYS A 61 -1.96 20.02 7.39
C CYS A 61 -3.02 20.87 6.68
N ILE A 62 -2.94 20.99 5.35
CA ILE A 62 -3.96 21.69 4.55
C ILE A 62 -5.31 20.97 4.63
N LEU A 63 -5.32 19.64 4.55
CA LEU A 63 -6.55 18.85 4.67
C LEU A 63 -7.21 19.00 6.05
N ILE A 64 -6.43 19.01 7.13
CA ILE A 64 -6.95 19.25 8.49
C ILE A 64 -7.55 20.66 8.58
N LEU A 65 -6.88 21.67 8.03
CA LEU A 65 -7.40 23.04 8.00
C LEU A 65 -8.73 23.10 7.22
N PHE A 66 -8.82 22.40 6.09
CA PHE A 66 -10.06 22.32 5.31
C PHE A 66 -11.19 21.59 6.05
N ALA A 67 -10.87 20.56 6.82
CA ALA A 67 -11.84 19.84 7.64
C ALA A 67 -12.43 20.72 8.76
N ILE A 68 -11.65 21.64 9.32
CA ILE A 68 -12.11 22.58 10.37
C ILE A 68 -13.01 23.68 9.78
N ILE A 69 -12.76 24.11 8.53
CA ILE A 69 -13.54 25.16 7.87
C ILE A 69 -14.84 24.57 7.29
N GLY A 70 -15.91 24.55 8.09
CA GLY A 70 -17.22 24.01 7.68
C GLY A 70 -17.83 24.64 6.42
N LYS A 71 -17.44 25.87 6.05
CA LYS A 71 -17.85 26.50 4.78
C LYS A 71 -17.31 25.75 3.56
N LEU A 72 -16.09 25.21 3.63
CA LEU A 72 -15.52 24.39 2.57
C LEU A 72 -16.26 23.05 2.48
N ALA A 73 -16.59 22.44 3.62
CA ALA A 73 -17.41 21.24 3.66
C ALA A 73 -18.78 21.45 2.98
N ALA A 74 -19.43 22.59 3.19
CA ALA A 74 -20.68 22.94 2.52
C ALA A 74 -20.53 22.97 0.98
N VAL A 75 -19.42 23.49 0.46
CA VAL A 75 -19.13 23.47 -0.98
C VAL A 75 -18.96 22.04 -1.49
N PHE A 76 -18.28 21.16 -0.75
CA PHE A 76 -18.13 19.75 -1.16
C PHE A 76 -19.47 19.01 -1.24
N ILE A 77 -20.43 19.34 -0.37
CA ILE A 77 -21.79 18.75 -0.39
C ILE A 77 -22.57 19.17 -1.64
N THR A 78 -22.28 20.34 -2.23
CA THR A 78 -22.93 20.78 -3.48
C THR A 78 -22.44 20.05 -4.73
N ILE A 79 -21.38 19.24 -4.64
CA ILE A 79 -20.86 18.48 -5.78
C ILE A 79 -21.86 17.39 -6.15
N PRO A 80 -22.30 17.29 -7.43
CA PRO A 80 -23.30 16.33 -7.83
C PRO A 80 -22.73 14.91 -7.84
N TYR A 81 -23.56 13.92 -7.45
CA TYR A 81 -23.16 12.51 -7.38
C TYR A 81 -22.52 11.93 -8.66
N PRO A 82 -22.97 12.29 -9.89
CA PRO A 82 -22.31 11.81 -11.11
C PRO A 82 -20.83 12.22 -11.22
N VAL A 83 -20.46 13.39 -10.71
CA VAL A 83 -19.05 13.86 -10.70
C VAL A 83 -18.23 13.06 -9.70
N LEU A 84 -18.76 12.84 -8.50
CA LEU A 84 -18.12 12.00 -7.49
C LEU A 84 -17.91 10.57 -8.01
N GLY A 85 -18.91 10.01 -8.70
CA GLY A 85 -18.81 8.70 -9.36
C GLY A 85 -17.71 8.67 -10.43
N GLY A 86 -17.64 9.71 -11.29
CA GLY A 86 -16.61 9.82 -12.33
C GLY A 86 -15.19 9.84 -11.75
N VAL A 87 -14.95 10.62 -10.70
CA VAL A 87 -13.65 10.66 -10.01
C VAL A 87 -13.31 9.30 -9.40
N GLN A 88 -14.30 8.62 -8.81
CA GLN A 88 -14.11 7.29 -8.23
C GLN A 88 -13.77 6.22 -9.27
N ILE A 89 -14.39 6.26 -10.45
CA ILE A 89 -14.09 5.34 -11.56
C ILE A 89 -12.63 5.46 -11.99
N ILE A 90 -12.13 6.70 -12.13
CA ILE A 90 -10.72 6.94 -12.48
C ILE A 90 -9.79 6.39 -11.39
N GLY A 91 -10.13 6.65 -10.12
CA GLY A 91 -9.37 6.17 -8.97
C GLY A 91 -9.28 4.64 -8.89
N PHE A 92 -10.43 3.96 -8.93
CA PHE A 92 -10.49 2.50 -8.92
C PHE A 92 -9.90 1.89 -10.19
N GLY A 93 -10.04 2.52 -11.36
CA GLY A 93 -9.42 2.08 -12.60
C GLY A 93 -7.89 2.07 -12.52
N MET A 94 -7.29 3.14 -11.98
CA MET A 94 -5.84 3.16 -11.73
C MET A 94 -5.41 2.10 -10.70
N PHE A 95 -6.21 1.88 -9.66
CA PHE A 95 -5.94 0.83 -8.67
C PHE A 95 -5.99 -0.58 -9.29
N ILE A 96 -6.99 -0.88 -10.13
CA ILE A 96 -7.06 -2.15 -10.86
C ILE A 96 -5.86 -2.31 -11.79
N GLY A 97 -5.44 -1.23 -12.48
CA GLY A 97 -4.23 -1.23 -13.29
C GLY A 97 -2.97 -1.55 -12.46
N LEU A 98 -2.88 -1.03 -11.24
CA LEU A 98 -1.80 -1.35 -10.30
C LEU A 98 -1.82 -2.82 -9.88
N VAL A 99 -3.00 -3.39 -9.59
CA VAL A 99 -3.14 -4.81 -9.26
C VAL A 99 -2.76 -5.69 -10.47
N MET A 100 -3.21 -5.33 -11.68
CA MET A 100 -2.91 -6.08 -12.90
C MET A 100 -1.43 -6.09 -13.26
N SER A 101 -0.67 -5.04 -12.94
CA SER A 101 0.77 -5.09 -13.17
C SER A 101 1.47 -6.09 -12.24
N ASN A 102 0.93 -6.35 -11.05
CA ASN A 102 1.49 -7.35 -10.15
C ASN A 102 1.27 -8.78 -10.69
N LEU A 103 0.23 -8.99 -11.51
CA LEU A 103 0.03 -10.27 -12.20
C LEU A 103 1.08 -10.53 -13.29
N GLN A 104 1.81 -9.51 -13.75
CA GLN A 104 2.87 -9.67 -14.78
C GLN A 104 4.04 -10.54 -14.31
N TYR A 105 4.21 -10.72 -13.00
CA TYR A 105 5.26 -11.57 -12.45
C TYR A 105 4.90 -13.07 -12.48
N ILE A 106 3.62 -13.41 -12.67
CA ILE A 106 3.09 -14.77 -12.64
C ILE A 106 3.08 -15.33 -14.06
N ASP A 107 3.28 -16.65 -14.22
CA ASP A 107 3.18 -17.30 -15.53
C ASP A 107 1.71 -17.47 -15.94
N ILE A 108 1.24 -16.61 -16.86
CA ILE A 108 -0.11 -16.64 -17.43
C ILE A 108 -0.28 -17.65 -18.57
N HIS A 109 0.73 -18.45 -18.89
CA HIS A 109 0.56 -19.57 -19.81
C HIS A 109 0.16 -20.87 -19.09
N SER A 110 0.34 -20.93 -17.77
CA SER A 110 -0.05 -22.08 -16.96
C SER A 110 -1.57 -22.09 -16.73
N THR A 111 -2.23 -23.17 -17.15
CA THR A 111 -3.67 -23.39 -16.94
C THR A 111 -4.05 -23.37 -15.46
N ARG A 112 -3.15 -23.81 -14.58
CA ARG A 112 -3.31 -23.73 -13.11
C ARG A 112 -3.55 -22.30 -12.66
N ASN A 113 -2.66 -21.37 -13.03
CA ASN A 113 -2.73 -19.99 -12.57
C ASN A 113 -3.95 -19.28 -13.15
N LEU A 114 -4.28 -19.53 -14.41
CA LEU A 114 -5.49 -19.01 -15.06
C LEU A 114 -6.76 -19.49 -14.35
N ALA A 115 -6.83 -20.77 -14.01
CA ALA A 115 -7.95 -21.33 -13.27
C ALA A 115 -8.08 -20.69 -11.88
N ILE A 116 -6.98 -20.53 -11.14
CA ILE A 116 -7.00 -19.88 -9.82
C ILE A 116 -7.52 -18.45 -9.92
N ILE A 117 -6.96 -17.62 -10.82
CA ILE A 117 -7.36 -16.23 -11.03
C ILE A 117 -8.84 -16.14 -11.42
N GLY A 118 -9.29 -16.96 -12.38
CA GLY A 118 -10.66 -16.94 -12.87
C GLY A 118 -11.67 -17.37 -11.80
N ILE A 119 -11.43 -18.50 -11.15
CA ILE A 119 -12.33 -19.04 -10.11
C ILE A 119 -12.39 -18.09 -8.92
N SER A 120 -11.27 -17.59 -8.42
CA SER A 120 -11.25 -16.68 -7.27
C SER A 120 -11.97 -15.36 -7.56
N THR A 121 -11.80 -14.83 -8.78
CA THR A 121 -12.48 -13.59 -9.19
C THR A 121 -13.99 -13.80 -9.30
N LEU A 122 -14.42 -14.91 -9.91
CA LEU A 122 -15.84 -15.26 -9.98
C LEU A 122 -16.45 -15.47 -8.59
N LEU A 123 -15.79 -16.21 -7.70
CA LEU A 123 -16.25 -16.41 -6.32
C LEU A 123 -16.34 -15.09 -5.55
N GLY A 124 -15.35 -14.20 -5.71
CA GLY A 124 -15.34 -12.87 -5.12
C GLY A 124 -16.49 -11.98 -5.58
N LEU A 125 -17.09 -12.23 -6.75
CA LEU A 125 -18.25 -11.49 -7.25
C LEU A 125 -19.58 -12.19 -6.93
N MET A 126 -19.65 -13.50 -7.14
CA MET A 126 -20.88 -14.28 -7.03
C MET A 126 -21.31 -14.51 -5.58
N LEU A 127 -20.37 -14.82 -4.68
CA LEU A 127 -20.72 -15.15 -3.30
C LEU A 127 -21.31 -13.93 -2.55
N PRO A 128 -20.73 -12.72 -2.62
CA PRO A 128 -21.33 -11.54 -2.00
C PRO A 128 -22.66 -11.16 -2.63
N PHE A 129 -22.82 -11.35 -3.94
CA PHE A 129 -24.09 -11.12 -4.61
C PHE A 129 -25.18 -12.07 -4.10
N TRP A 130 -24.86 -13.37 -4.02
CA TRP A 130 -25.75 -14.38 -3.45
C TRP A 130 -26.08 -14.11 -1.98
N ALA A 131 -25.08 -13.78 -1.15
CA ALA A 131 -25.26 -13.50 0.28
C ALA A 131 -26.12 -12.26 0.55
N LYS A 132 -26.09 -11.26 -0.34
CA LYS A 132 -26.97 -10.08 -0.24
C LYS A 132 -28.41 -10.41 -0.65
N GLY A 133 -28.61 -11.25 -1.66
CA GLY A 133 -29.93 -11.65 -2.16
C GLY A 133 -30.64 -12.69 -1.29
N ASN A 134 -29.89 -13.50 -0.53
CA ASN A 134 -30.43 -14.59 0.29
C ASN A 134 -30.16 -14.30 1.77
N ALA A 135 -30.75 -13.21 2.28
CA ALA A 135 -30.51 -12.73 3.64
C ALA A 135 -30.93 -13.74 4.73
N ASP A 136 -31.98 -14.53 4.47
CA ASP A 136 -32.58 -15.47 5.42
C ASP A 136 -32.02 -16.90 5.28
N ALA A 137 -31.06 -17.13 4.39
CA ALA A 137 -30.51 -18.47 4.14
C ALA A 137 -29.49 -18.92 5.21
N ILE A 138 -28.99 -17.98 6.03
CA ILE A 138 -28.03 -18.27 7.09
C ILE A 138 -28.77 -18.18 8.42
N ASP A 139 -29.18 -19.33 8.93
CA ASP A 139 -29.77 -19.48 10.26
C ASP A 139 -28.95 -20.51 11.06
N THR A 140 -27.97 -20.01 11.81
CA THR A 140 -27.19 -20.84 12.74
C THR A 140 -27.80 -20.89 14.15
N GLY A 141 -28.98 -20.29 14.35
CA GLY A 141 -29.64 -20.15 15.65
C GLY A 141 -29.09 -19.04 16.54
N SER A 142 -28.11 -18.26 16.07
CA SER A 142 -27.55 -17.10 16.78
C SER A 142 -27.53 -15.86 15.88
N PRO A 143 -28.41 -14.87 16.13
CA PRO A 143 -28.53 -13.68 15.27
C PRO A 143 -27.22 -12.89 15.13
N GLY A 144 -26.39 -12.87 16.19
CA GLY A 144 -25.09 -12.21 16.16
C GLY A 144 -24.06 -12.90 15.28
N PHE A 145 -24.06 -14.24 15.28
CA PHE A 145 -23.13 -15.02 14.46
C PHE A 145 -23.56 -15.03 12.99
N ASP A 146 -24.86 -15.08 12.71
CA ASP A 146 -25.41 -14.96 11.36
C ASP A 146 -25.04 -13.62 10.74
N SER A 147 -25.15 -12.53 11.51
CA SER A 147 -24.72 -11.19 11.08
C SER A 147 -23.23 -11.14 10.76
N PHE A 148 -22.39 -11.76 11.60
CA PHE A 148 -20.94 -11.82 11.36
C PHE A 148 -20.62 -12.57 10.07
N ILE A 149 -21.16 -13.78 9.89
CA ILE A 149 -20.96 -14.57 8.66
C ILE A 149 -21.44 -13.76 7.45
N ARG A 150 -22.60 -13.12 7.54
CA ARG A 150 -23.14 -12.31 6.44
C ARG A 150 -22.22 -11.16 6.05
N VAL A 151 -21.65 -10.44 7.02
CA VAL A 151 -20.70 -9.34 6.76
C VAL A 151 -19.43 -9.86 6.08
N VAL A 152 -18.89 -10.99 6.56
CA VAL A 152 -17.70 -11.62 5.98
C VAL A 152 -17.96 -12.10 4.55
N LEU A 153 -19.06 -12.81 4.31
CA LEU A 153 -19.42 -13.31 2.97
C LEU A 153 -19.82 -12.19 2.00
N SER A 154 -20.33 -11.06 2.51
CA SER A 154 -20.70 -9.91 1.68
C SER A 154 -19.50 -9.05 1.25
N ASN A 155 -18.28 -9.38 1.70
CA ASN A 155 -17.07 -8.66 1.35
C ASN A 155 -16.36 -9.32 0.14
N PRO A 156 -16.43 -8.73 -1.06
CA PRO A 156 -15.90 -9.34 -2.29
C PRO A 156 -14.39 -9.54 -2.26
N SER A 157 -13.65 -8.58 -1.70
CA SER A 157 -12.19 -8.65 -1.61
C SER A 157 -11.74 -9.76 -0.67
N LEU A 158 -12.44 -9.95 0.44
CA LEU A 158 -12.14 -11.03 1.39
C LEU A 158 -12.42 -12.40 0.78
N VAL A 159 -13.61 -12.59 0.20
CA VAL A 159 -13.98 -13.87 -0.43
C VAL A 159 -13.03 -14.22 -1.59
N GLY A 160 -12.76 -13.26 -2.48
CA GLY A 160 -11.84 -13.46 -3.59
C GLY A 160 -10.41 -13.76 -3.12
N GLY A 161 -9.91 -13.02 -2.13
CA GLY A 161 -8.56 -13.22 -1.59
C GLY A 161 -8.38 -14.55 -0.86
N VAL A 162 -9.34 -14.93 -0.01
CA VAL A 162 -9.31 -16.20 0.72
C VAL A 162 -9.43 -17.38 -0.24
N SER A 163 -10.34 -17.31 -1.21
CA SER A 163 -10.48 -18.37 -2.22
C SER A 163 -9.23 -18.50 -3.11
N ALA A 164 -8.63 -17.39 -3.53
CA ALA A 164 -7.36 -17.40 -4.28
C ALA A 164 -6.24 -18.06 -3.46
N CYS A 165 -6.10 -17.67 -2.19
CA CYS A 165 -5.09 -18.23 -1.29
C CYS A 165 -5.31 -19.74 -1.07
N PHE A 166 -6.56 -20.14 -0.82
CA PHE A 166 -6.92 -21.54 -0.65
C PHE A 166 -6.58 -22.37 -1.90
N LEU A 167 -6.95 -21.87 -3.09
CA LEU A 167 -6.68 -22.57 -4.35
C LEU A 167 -5.17 -22.62 -4.68
N ASP A 168 -4.41 -21.55 -4.44
CA ASP A 168 -2.96 -21.57 -4.68
C ASP A 168 -2.21 -22.54 -3.74
N ASN A 169 -2.68 -22.71 -2.49
CA ASN A 169 -2.10 -23.68 -1.56
C ASN A 169 -2.53 -25.12 -1.85
N THR A 170 -3.75 -25.33 -2.34
CA THR A 170 -4.29 -26.68 -2.58
C THR A 170 -3.80 -27.26 -3.91
N VAL A 171 -3.72 -26.45 -4.97
CA VAL A 171 -3.30 -26.93 -6.30
C VAL A 171 -1.77 -26.95 -6.38
N PRO A 172 -1.13 -28.10 -6.69
CA PRO A 172 0.32 -28.20 -6.77
C PRO A 172 0.87 -27.33 -7.92
N GLY A 173 1.99 -26.64 -7.68
CA GLY A 173 2.65 -25.84 -8.71
C GLY A 173 4.03 -25.35 -8.28
N THR A 174 4.85 -24.96 -9.26
CA THR A 174 6.26 -24.61 -9.03
C THR A 174 6.43 -23.15 -8.60
N LYS A 175 7.54 -22.83 -7.91
CA LYS A 175 7.88 -21.44 -7.51
C LYS A 175 8.05 -20.49 -8.71
N LYS A 176 8.44 -21.04 -9.87
CA LYS A 176 8.58 -20.28 -11.12
C LYS A 176 7.20 -19.91 -11.67
N GLU A 177 6.29 -20.87 -11.76
CA GLU A 177 4.91 -20.63 -12.24
C GLU A 177 4.17 -19.64 -11.35
N ARG A 178 4.36 -19.71 -10.01
CA ARG A 178 3.78 -18.75 -9.05
C ARG A 178 4.37 -17.33 -9.15
N GLY A 179 5.42 -17.12 -9.94
CA GLY A 179 6.08 -15.82 -10.09
C GLY A 179 7.00 -15.41 -8.94
N LEU A 180 7.24 -16.29 -7.96
CA LEU A 180 8.01 -15.96 -6.75
C LEU A 180 9.48 -15.65 -7.07
N LEU A 181 10.04 -16.28 -8.11
CA LEU A 181 11.42 -16.01 -8.53
C LEU A 181 11.55 -14.64 -9.19
N ALA A 182 10.64 -14.31 -10.11
CA ALA A 182 10.62 -13.02 -10.79
C ALA A 182 10.35 -11.87 -9.81
N TRP A 183 9.39 -12.06 -8.90
CA TRP A 183 9.10 -11.11 -7.83
C TRP A 183 10.29 -10.93 -6.88
N GLY A 184 10.94 -12.03 -6.47
CA GLY A 184 12.12 -11.98 -5.59
C GLY A 184 13.29 -11.21 -6.20
N GLN A 185 13.53 -11.36 -7.51
CA GLN A 185 14.56 -10.62 -8.24
C GLN A 185 14.22 -9.13 -8.39
N ALA A 186 12.95 -8.81 -8.65
CA ALA A 186 12.48 -7.43 -8.69
C ALA A 186 12.58 -6.74 -7.31
N ALA A 187 12.26 -7.46 -6.23
CA ALA A 187 12.33 -6.96 -4.87
C ALA A 187 13.77 -6.76 -4.36
N THR A 188 14.74 -7.54 -4.86
CA THR A 188 16.16 -7.44 -4.48
C THR A 188 16.98 -6.49 -5.38
N GLY A 189 16.35 -5.84 -6.37
CA GLY A 189 17.02 -4.88 -7.26
C GLY A 189 18.04 -5.50 -8.23
N ALA A 190 18.10 -6.82 -8.35
CA ALA A 190 19.12 -7.51 -9.13
C ALA A 190 18.87 -7.51 -10.66
N ALA A 191 17.69 -7.06 -11.11
CA ALA A 191 17.23 -7.26 -12.49
C ALA A 191 17.08 -6.00 -13.36
N ASP A 192 17.50 -4.80 -12.92
CA ASP A 192 17.47 -3.63 -13.81
C ASP A 192 18.75 -2.79 -13.70
N LYS A 193 19.83 -3.26 -14.34
CA LYS A 193 21.02 -2.44 -14.64
C LYS A 193 20.79 -1.46 -15.82
N SER A 194 19.55 -1.30 -16.29
CA SER A 194 19.18 -0.36 -17.37
C SER A 194 18.41 0.88 -16.87
N VAL A 195 18.35 1.09 -15.55
CA VAL A 195 17.71 2.27 -14.96
C VAL A 195 18.66 3.46 -15.04
N SER A 196 18.16 4.55 -15.62
CA SER A 196 18.80 5.86 -15.71
C SER A 196 19.50 6.26 -14.41
N PRO A 197 20.70 6.86 -14.47
CA PRO A 197 21.52 7.18 -13.29
C PRO A 197 20.94 8.26 -12.36
N ASP A 198 19.75 8.79 -12.66
CA ASP A 198 19.20 9.97 -11.98
C ASP A 198 18.55 9.67 -10.60
N TYR A 199 18.55 8.42 -10.11
CA TYR A 199 17.90 8.03 -8.86
C TYR A 199 18.77 7.15 -7.93
N GLU A 200 20.08 7.35 -7.90
CA GLU A 200 20.97 6.68 -6.92
C GLU A 200 20.80 7.20 -5.48
N GLU A 201 20.18 8.36 -5.26
CA GLU A 201 19.92 8.94 -3.93
C GLU A 201 18.58 8.46 -3.32
N GLY A 202 18.42 7.15 -3.12
CA GLY A 202 17.13 6.56 -2.73
C GLY A 202 16.92 6.25 -1.25
N TYR A 203 17.98 6.11 -0.45
CA TYR A 203 17.87 5.61 0.94
C TYR A 203 17.68 6.71 1.99
N GLU A 204 18.31 7.87 1.78
CA GLU A 204 18.20 9.01 2.70
C GLU A 204 16.76 9.54 2.81
N ILE A 205 15.94 9.33 1.77
CA ILE A 205 14.51 9.70 1.70
C ILE A 205 13.68 9.04 2.81
N TYR A 206 14.02 7.80 3.14
CA TYR A 206 13.29 6.99 4.13
C TYR A 206 13.74 7.23 5.57
N GLU A 207 14.75 8.09 5.79
CA GLU A 207 15.19 8.50 7.12
C GLU A 207 14.44 9.76 7.59
N ILE A 208 13.77 9.69 8.74
CA ILE A 208 13.07 10.83 9.35
C ILE A 208 14.10 11.69 10.08
N GLN A 209 14.71 12.64 9.40
CA GLN A 209 15.88 13.37 9.91
C GLN A 209 15.63 14.17 11.21
N SER A 210 14.40 14.63 11.45
CA SER A 210 14.11 15.54 12.58
C SER A 210 13.65 14.85 13.88
N TRP A 211 12.92 13.72 13.79
CA TRP A 211 12.37 13.02 14.97
C TRP A 211 13.07 11.70 15.28
N SER A 212 13.61 11.01 14.26
CA SER A 212 14.28 9.72 14.48
C SER A 212 15.54 9.86 15.35
N ALA A 213 16.29 10.97 15.23
CA ALA A 213 17.49 11.21 16.04
C ALA A 213 17.18 11.29 17.55
N ARG A 214 16.02 11.85 17.93
CA ARG A 214 15.59 11.94 19.34
C ARG A 214 15.01 10.61 19.83
N VAL A 215 14.18 9.96 19.02
CA VAL A 215 13.54 8.67 19.36
C VAL A 215 14.58 7.53 19.42
N ASN A 216 15.58 7.55 18.56
CA ASN A 216 16.70 6.59 18.58
C ASN A 216 17.57 6.73 19.84
N ASN A 217 17.49 7.83 20.59
CA ASN A 217 18.29 8.00 21.80
C ASN A 217 17.67 7.35 23.06
N LEU A 218 16.43 6.85 22.96
CA LEU A 218 15.75 6.13 24.04
C LEU A 218 16.20 4.66 24.11
N SER A 219 16.40 4.09 25.30
CA SER A 219 16.92 2.72 25.43
C SER A 219 15.91 1.64 24.99
N PHE A 220 14.60 1.95 25.10
CA PHE A 220 13.51 1.04 24.78
C PHE A 220 13.37 0.75 23.27
N THR A 221 13.82 1.65 22.39
CA THR A 221 13.71 1.49 20.93
C THR A 221 14.58 0.35 20.39
N LYS A 222 15.54 -0.15 21.18
CA LYS A 222 16.34 -1.36 20.85
C LYS A 222 15.49 -2.62 20.70
N TYR A 223 14.35 -2.71 21.39
CA TYR A 223 13.48 -3.88 21.38
C TYR A 223 12.34 -3.80 20.36
N ILE A 224 12.19 -2.64 19.70
CA ILE A 224 11.10 -2.41 18.75
C ILE A 224 11.63 -2.72 17.34
N PRO A 225 11.14 -3.78 16.66
CA PRO A 225 11.64 -4.19 15.34
C PRO A 225 11.42 -3.13 14.23
N PHE A 226 10.61 -2.10 14.51
CA PHE A 226 10.29 -0.98 13.63
C PHE A 226 11.28 0.20 13.73
N PHE A 227 12.09 0.28 14.80
CA PHE A 227 13.08 1.35 15.01
C PHE A 227 14.50 0.80 15.20
N PRO A 228 15.12 0.20 14.16
CA PRO A 228 16.54 -0.11 14.23
C PRO A 228 17.37 1.17 14.38
N LYS A 229 18.29 1.19 15.36
CA LYS A 229 19.37 2.17 15.45
C LYS A 229 20.29 1.98 14.24
N TYR A 230 20.48 3.02 13.44
CA TYR A 230 21.52 3.04 12.42
C TYR A 230 22.74 3.78 12.96
N ASP A 231 23.93 3.19 12.74
CA ASP A 231 25.20 3.88 12.97
C ASP A 231 25.42 4.85 11.79
N ILE A 232 25.20 6.14 12.03
CA ILE A 232 25.23 7.26 11.05
C ILE A 232 26.65 7.45 10.44
N LYS A 233 27.62 6.59 10.74
CA LYS A 233 29.01 6.72 10.27
C LYS A 233 29.21 6.53 8.77
N HIS A 234 28.27 5.88 8.06
CA HIS A 234 28.40 5.65 6.61
C HIS A 234 27.68 6.67 5.71
N LEU A 235 26.92 7.62 6.27
CA LEU A 235 26.13 8.61 5.51
C LEU A 235 26.69 10.04 5.58
N ARG A 236 27.91 10.24 6.12
CA ARG A 236 28.60 11.53 5.95
C ARG A 236 29.04 11.68 4.49
N CYS A 237 28.27 12.45 3.74
CA CYS A 237 28.59 13.06 2.45
C CYS A 237 30.08 13.03 2.10
N THR A 238 30.44 12.18 1.13
CA THR A 238 31.70 12.29 0.37
C THR A 238 31.79 13.62 -0.39
N CYS A 239 30.67 14.36 -0.52
CA CYS A 239 30.62 15.66 -1.18
C CYS A 239 31.26 16.81 -0.39
N CYS A 240 31.45 16.68 0.94
CA CYS A 240 32.11 17.73 1.75
C CYS A 240 33.65 17.62 1.78
N LYS A 241 34.26 16.59 1.16
CA LYS A 241 35.72 16.41 1.18
C LYS A 241 36.45 16.91 -0.08
N LYS A 242 35.75 17.44 -1.09
CA LYS A 242 36.37 17.86 -2.35
C LYS A 242 36.86 19.32 -2.45
N ASN A 243 36.65 20.15 -1.42
CA ASN A 243 37.07 21.56 -1.46
C ASN A 243 38.35 21.88 -0.69
N ASN A 244 39.39 21.04 -0.75
CA ASN A 244 40.62 21.40 -0.02
C ASN A 244 41.95 20.88 -0.57
N LYS A 245 42.15 20.84 -1.89
CA LYS A 245 43.50 20.70 -2.49
C LYS A 245 43.52 21.28 -3.90
N TYR A 246 43.92 22.54 -4.08
CA TYR A 246 44.70 23.06 -5.22
C TYR A 246 45.12 24.53 -4.94
N GLU A 247 46.22 24.69 -4.22
CA GLU A 247 47.26 25.74 -4.29
C GLU A 247 48.53 25.02 -3.75
N PRO A 248 49.74 25.27 -4.26
CA PRO A 248 50.27 26.55 -4.74
C PRO A 248 50.30 26.73 -6.27
#